data_AF-A0A0F8F6Q2-F1
#
_entry.id   AF-A0A0F8F6Q2-F1
#
_cell.length_a   1.000
_cell.length_b   1.000
_cell.length_c   1.000
_cell.angle_alpha   90.00
_cell.angle_beta   90.00
_cell.angle_gamma   90.00
#
_symmetry.space_group_name_H-M   'P 1'
#
loop_
_entity.id
_entity.type
_entity.pdbx_description
1 polymer ?
#
loop_
_entity_poly.entity_id
_entity_poly.type
_entity_poly.pdbx_seq_one_letter_code
_entity_poly.pdbx_strand_id
1 'polypeptide(L)'
;MIANRKLGLSLLLGAMLLVSMAFVPAVNAADNATKEYQDEDILEPWFENGDELNRLSTDELRALAEQNETVRKMLEEDKKLEPVQIETLEDLENLPDNYPEDKKRAEIENFTSKSIGQQSSTIQTETTNTVNVWIVADEEYRSHFGSDWQTAAHDAIEGADDAFYIDHNINFVVGKYSTWDSTDSEDNTSLLLDEAELESGWTSNQQGMDMLAVFTNQDTDHRGVSERPGDAWLMKHQISASWDWHLAQHEASHNYNCPDHGYFGPICIMTYVNMMDEENWCVDCDQTIETNRNHF
;
A
#
# COMPACT_ATOMS: atom_id res chain seq x y z
N MET A 1 -34.52 58.49 17.58
CA MET A 1 -34.37 59.58 16.61
C MET A 1 -34.24 58.93 15.24
N ILE A 2 -35.23 59.18 14.39
CA ILE A 2 -35.25 59.24 12.90
C ILE A 2 -34.48 58.17 12.09
N ALA A 3 -35.25 57.56 11.19
CA ALA A 3 -34.92 56.57 10.17
C ALA A 3 -33.89 57.02 9.11
N ASN A 4 -33.31 56.05 8.38
CA ASN A 4 -33.22 56.15 6.93
C ASN A 4 -33.22 54.77 6.24
N ARG A 5 -34.15 54.64 5.28
CA ARG A 5 -34.26 53.60 4.24
C ARG A 5 -33.35 53.97 3.05
N LYS A 6 -33.02 52.98 2.20
CA LYS A 6 -33.35 52.86 0.75
C LYS A 6 -32.34 51.91 0.04
N LEU A 7 -32.82 50.82 -0.61
CA LEU A 7 -33.01 50.62 -2.07
C LEU A 7 -31.69 50.64 -2.86
N GLY A 8 -31.33 49.73 -3.78
CA GLY A 8 -32.01 48.68 -4.54
C GLY A 8 -31.18 48.36 -5.82
N LEU A 9 -31.77 47.57 -6.73
CA LEU A 9 -31.33 47.10 -8.09
C LEU A 9 -30.46 45.82 -8.11
N SER A 10 -30.96 44.66 -8.54
CA SER A 10 -31.52 44.21 -9.85
C SER A 10 -30.48 43.86 -10.93
N LEU A 11 -30.45 42.55 -11.25
CA LEU A 11 -30.57 41.92 -12.58
C LEU A 11 -29.81 42.54 -13.76
N LEU A 12 -28.98 41.72 -14.42
CA LEU A 12 -29.06 41.55 -15.89
C LEU A 12 -28.36 40.27 -16.37
N LEU A 13 -29.15 39.48 -17.12
CA LEU A 13 -28.74 38.40 -18.01
C LEU A 13 -27.88 38.91 -19.18
N GLY A 14 -27.07 38.01 -19.76
CA GLY A 14 -26.55 38.13 -21.12
C GLY A 14 -26.12 36.76 -21.66
N ALA A 15 -26.96 36.18 -22.52
CA ALA A 15 -26.74 34.91 -23.22
C ALA A 15 -26.17 35.14 -24.65
N MET A 16 -25.71 34.03 -25.25
CA MET A 16 -25.31 33.77 -26.66
C MET A 16 -23.83 34.08 -27.00
N LEU A 17 -23.09 33.24 -27.73
CA LEU A 17 -23.44 32.50 -28.95
C LEU A 17 -22.46 31.33 -29.21
N LEU A 18 -23.00 30.24 -29.75
CA LEU A 18 -22.29 29.11 -30.35
C LEU A 18 -21.53 29.51 -31.62
N VAL A 19 -20.32 28.97 -31.80
CA VAL A 19 -19.74 28.67 -33.12
C VAL A 19 -19.14 27.27 -33.06
N SER A 20 -19.75 26.38 -33.83
CA SER A 20 -19.27 25.05 -34.18
C SER A 20 -18.03 25.15 -35.10
N MET A 21 -16.96 24.45 -34.76
CA MET A 21 -16.01 23.93 -35.74
C MET A 21 -15.74 22.47 -35.46
N ALA A 22 -16.15 21.63 -36.42
CA ALA A 22 -15.77 20.25 -36.50
C ALA A 22 -14.30 20.16 -36.91
N PHE A 23 -13.51 19.44 -36.11
CA PHE A 23 -12.24 18.84 -36.55
C PHE A 23 -12.16 17.44 -35.96
N VAL A 24 -12.03 16.45 -36.85
CA VAL A 24 -11.63 15.06 -36.56
C VAL A 24 -10.75 14.64 -37.74
N PRO A 25 -9.70 13.81 -37.58
CA PRO A 25 -8.80 13.65 -36.45
C PRO A 25 -7.33 13.88 -36.87
N ALA A 26 -6.43 14.05 -35.90
CA ALA A 26 -5.04 13.66 -36.08
C ALA A 26 -4.76 12.50 -35.13
N VAL A 27 -4.57 11.33 -35.73
CA VAL A 27 -4.12 10.11 -35.05
C VAL A 27 -2.67 10.36 -34.61
N ASN A 28 -2.43 10.36 -33.31
CA ASN A 28 -1.14 9.97 -32.75
C ASN A 28 -1.44 9.09 -31.55
N ALA A 29 -1.02 7.84 -31.67
CA ALA A 29 -1.05 6.85 -30.63
C ALA A 29 -0.09 7.30 -29.52
N ALA A 30 -0.67 7.58 -28.36
CA ALA A 30 -0.11 7.25 -27.07
C ALA A 30 -1.31 6.72 -26.28
N ASP A 31 -1.34 5.42 -26.03
CA ASP A 31 -2.28 4.81 -25.10
C ASP A 31 -1.94 5.36 -23.71
N ASN A 32 -2.45 6.55 -23.39
CA ASN A 32 -2.67 6.91 -22.00
C ASN A 32 -4.00 6.26 -21.64
N ALA A 33 -3.94 4.98 -21.26
CA ALA A 33 -4.95 4.44 -20.37
C ALA A 33 -4.96 5.38 -19.15
N THR A 34 -6.07 6.07 -18.93
CA THR A 34 -6.32 6.78 -17.66
C THR A 34 -6.14 5.74 -16.56
N LYS A 35 -5.11 5.91 -15.73
CA LYS A 35 -4.95 5.13 -14.50
C LYS A 35 -6.21 5.33 -13.66
N GLU A 36 -6.83 4.23 -13.24
CA GLU A 36 -7.99 4.26 -12.36
C GLU A 36 -7.46 4.01 -10.94
N TYR A 37 -7.46 5.07 -10.12
CA TYR A 37 -7.20 4.98 -8.69
C TYR A 37 -8.52 4.74 -7.97
N GLN A 38 -8.46 3.93 -6.93
CA GLN A 38 -9.67 3.46 -6.29
C GLN A 38 -10.35 4.48 -5.36
N ASP A 39 -9.66 5.54 -4.96
CA ASP A 39 -10.06 6.38 -3.82
C ASP A 39 -10.54 7.81 -4.16
N GLU A 40 -10.87 8.11 -5.42
CA GLU A 40 -11.20 9.51 -5.82
C GLU A 40 -12.43 10.14 -5.10
N ASP A 41 -13.28 9.37 -4.40
CA ASP A 41 -14.60 9.85 -3.94
C ASP A 41 -14.98 9.58 -2.46
N ILE A 42 -14.06 9.09 -1.60
CA ILE A 42 -14.40 8.80 -0.19
C ILE A 42 -14.11 10.00 0.73
N LEU A 43 -15.12 10.86 0.88
CA LEU A 43 -15.18 11.88 1.93
C LEU A 43 -15.35 11.22 3.31
N GLU A 44 -14.25 11.20 4.09
CA GLU A 44 -14.08 10.81 5.52
C GLU A 44 -15.19 9.94 6.16
N PRO A 45 -14.80 8.74 6.64
CA PRO A 45 -14.38 8.66 8.04
C PRO A 45 -13.20 7.70 8.25
N TRP A 46 -12.09 7.83 7.51
CA TRP A 46 -10.92 6.96 7.71
C TRP A 46 -10.21 7.16 9.06
N PHE A 47 -10.68 8.13 9.85
CA PHE A 47 -10.26 8.40 11.23
C PHE A 47 -11.36 8.02 12.22
N GLU A 48 -11.17 6.91 12.92
CA GLU A 48 -11.95 6.59 14.12
C GLU A 48 -11.31 7.17 15.39
N ASN A 49 -12.06 7.19 16.49
CA ASN A 49 -11.46 7.40 17.81
C ASN A 49 -10.48 6.25 18.08
N GLY A 50 -9.22 6.53 18.37
CA GLY A 50 -8.15 5.53 18.49
C GLY A 50 -7.05 5.64 17.44
N ASP A 51 -7.28 6.34 16.32
CA ASP A 51 -6.29 6.60 15.26
C ASP A 51 -5.54 7.93 15.43
N GLU A 52 -5.72 8.64 16.55
CA GLU A 52 -5.21 10.01 16.69
C GLU A 52 -3.69 10.09 16.57
N LEU A 53 -2.98 9.00 16.90
CA LEU A 53 -1.53 8.91 16.77
C LEU A 53 -1.09 8.64 15.32
N ASN A 54 -1.89 7.94 14.51
CA ASN A 54 -1.61 7.71 13.08
C ASN A 54 -1.67 8.99 12.24
N ARG A 55 -2.24 10.07 12.79
CA ARG A 55 -2.36 11.41 12.18
C ARG A 55 -1.15 12.31 12.38
N LEU A 56 -0.28 11.93 13.30
CA LEU A 56 0.85 12.76 13.67
C LEU A 56 2.00 12.43 12.74
N SER A 57 2.65 13.48 12.25
CA SER A 57 3.92 13.34 11.55
C SER A 57 4.96 12.64 12.44
N THR A 58 5.99 12.07 11.81
CA THR A 58 7.11 11.43 12.53
C THR A 58 7.69 12.32 13.64
N ASP A 59 7.84 13.61 13.37
CA ASP A 59 8.40 14.56 14.33
C ASP A 59 7.43 14.90 15.46
N GLU A 60 6.13 14.99 15.20
CA GLU A 60 5.11 15.17 16.23
C GLU A 60 5.00 13.95 17.15
N LEU A 61 5.04 12.74 16.59
CA LEU A 61 5.08 11.49 17.36
C LEU A 61 6.30 11.43 18.25
N ARG A 62 7.48 11.80 17.72
CA ARG A 62 8.72 11.84 18.48
C ARG A 62 8.66 12.87 19.62
N ALA A 63 8.18 14.08 19.34
CA ALA A 63 8.01 15.13 20.35
C ALA A 63 7.01 14.71 21.45
N LEU A 64 5.95 13.98 21.09
CA LEU A 64 5.00 13.43 22.05
C LEU A 64 5.63 12.31 22.89
N ALA A 65 6.41 11.42 22.29
CA ALA A 65 7.13 10.34 22.98
C ALA A 65 8.13 10.85 24.03
N GLU A 66 8.76 12.01 23.80
CA GLU A 66 9.64 12.66 24.78
C GLU A 66 8.89 13.01 26.09
N GLN A 67 7.59 13.26 25.99
CA GLN A 67 6.75 13.71 27.11
C GLN A 67 5.82 12.61 27.63
N ASN A 68 5.62 11.54 26.87
CA ASN A 68 4.66 10.48 27.16
C ASN A 68 5.32 9.08 27.06
N GLU A 69 5.52 8.44 28.21
CA GLU A 69 6.13 7.10 28.30
C GLU A 69 5.35 6.02 27.55
N THR A 70 4.02 6.11 27.48
CA THR A 70 3.22 5.13 26.75
C THR A 70 3.50 5.21 25.26
N VAL A 71 3.46 6.43 24.70
CA VAL A 71 3.75 6.67 23.27
C VAL A 71 5.17 6.24 22.93
N ARG A 72 6.15 6.58 23.79
CA ARG A 72 7.54 6.15 23.60
C ARG A 72 7.68 4.63 23.56
N LYS A 73 7.03 3.89 24.47
CA LYS A 73 7.06 2.42 24.46
C LYS A 73 6.39 1.84 23.22
N MET A 74 5.31 2.45 22.73
CA MET A 74 4.69 2.04 21.48
C MET A 74 5.66 2.19 20.30
N LEU A 75 6.34 3.33 20.17
CA LEU A 75 7.34 3.53 19.13
C LEU A 75 8.57 2.61 19.28
N GLU A 76 8.97 2.29 20.51
CA GLU A 76 10.04 1.32 20.77
C GLU A 76 9.61 -0.11 20.38
N GLU A 77 8.32 -0.44 20.51
CA GLU A 77 7.76 -1.73 20.12
C GLU A 77 7.61 -1.85 18.61
N ASP A 78 7.07 -0.81 17.97
CA ASP A 78 6.87 -0.75 16.51
C ASP A 78 8.17 -0.93 15.73
N LYS A 79 9.28 -0.40 16.25
CA LYS A 79 10.62 -0.58 15.65
C LYS A 79 11.22 -1.96 15.86
N LYS A 80 10.58 -2.83 16.64
CA LYS A 80 11.04 -4.22 16.74
C LYS A 80 10.49 -4.97 15.55
N LEU A 81 11.40 -5.50 14.76
CA LEU A 81 11.01 -6.45 13.73
C LEU A 81 10.68 -7.78 14.41
N GLU A 82 9.66 -8.47 13.95
CA GLU A 82 9.29 -9.81 14.41
C GLU A 82 9.63 -10.83 13.31
N PRO A 83 9.87 -12.11 13.63
CA PRO A 83 10.10 -13.10 12.59
C PRO A 83 8.87 -13.25 11.70
N VAL A 84 9.09 -13.24 10.38
CA VAL A 84 8.03 -13.48 9.39
C VAL A 84 7.95 -14.94 8.98
N GLN A 85 6.88 -15.29 8.29
CA GLN A 85 6.79 -16.57 7.61
C GLN A 85 7.62 -16.51 6.33
N ILE A 86 8.27 -17.63 6.00
CA ILE A 86 9.05 -17.80 4.77
C ILE A 86 8.54 -19.08 4.12
N GLU A 87 8.02 -18.93 2.91
CA GLU A 87 7.22 -19.93 2.19
C GLU A 87 8.12 -20.75 1.28
N THR A 88 9.11 -20.09 0.67
CA THR A 88 9.96 -20.64 -0.38
C THR A 88 11.46 -20.38 -0.12
N LEU A 89 12.29 -21.01 -0.95
CA LEU A 89 13.73 -20.75 -0.95
C LEU A 89 14.06 -19.38 -1.58
N GLU A 90 13.21 -18.90 -2.49
CA GLU A 90 13.42 -17.63 -3.19
C GLU A 90 13.30 -16.46 -2.20
N ASP A 91 12.34 -16.49 -1.28
CA ASP A 91 12.20 -15.46 -0.23
C ASP A 91 13.46 -15.43 0.66
N LEU A 92 13.94 -16.61 1.07
CA LEU A 92 15.15 -16.72 1.88
C LEU A 92 16.42 -16.18 1.17
N GLU A 93 16.51 -16.39 -0.15
CA GLU A 93 17.62 -15.90 -0.98
C GLU A 93 17.56 -14.38 -1.19
N ASN A 94 16.37 -13.77 -1.06
CA ASN A 94 16.11 -12.36 -1.30
C ASN A 94 15.93 -11.50 -0.03
N LEU A 95 16.16 -12.09 1.16
CA LEU A 95 16.23 -11.32 2.41
C LEU A 95 17.17 -10.11 2.28
N PRO A 96 16.80 -8.94 2.84
CA PRO A 96 17.64 -7.75 2.87
C PRO A 96 19.08 -8.00 3.36
N ASP A 97 20.05 -7.28 2.81
CA ASP A 97 21.47 -7.39 3.23
C ASP A 97 21.69 -7.09 4.72
N ASN A 98 20.84 -6.25 5.30
CA ASN A 98 20.85 -5.82 6.70
C ASN A 98 19.92 -6.67 7.59
N TYR A 99 19.32 -7.74 7.08
CA TYR A 99 18.38 -8.56 7.83
C TYR A 99 19.03 -9.15 9.11
N PRO A 100 18.40 -9.06 10.29
CA PRO A 100 19.00 -9.51 11.54
C PRO A 100 19.37 -11.00 11.51
N GLU A 101 20.65 -11.31 11.74
CA GLU A 101 21.21 -12.67 11.67
C GLU A 101 20.56 -13.69 12.61
N ASP A 102 20.06 -13.24 13.77
CA ASP A 102 19.33 -14.09 14.70
C ASP A 102 17.95 -14.48 14.18
N LYS A 103 17.26 -13.56 13.48
CA LYS A 103 15.95 -13.82 12.85
C LYS A 103 16.10 -14.69 11.61
N LYS A 104 17.07 -14.36 10.75
CA LYS A 104 17.44 -15.19 9.59
C LYS A 104 17.67 -16.65 9.98
N ARG A 105 18.39 -16.90 11.08
CA ARG A 105 18.58 -18.27 11.58
C ARG A 105 17.27 -18.91 12.02
N ALA A 106 16.40 -18.19 12.73
CA ALA A 106 15.11 -18.70 13.16
C ALA A 106 14.21 -19.04 11.96
N GLU A 107 14.17 -18.22 10.92
CA GLU A 107 13.47 -18.49 9.66
C GLU A 107 14.02 -19.72 8.94
N ILE A 108 15.34 -19.84 8.80
CA ILE A 108 15.97 -21.02 8.19
C ILE A 108 15.59 -22.30 8.95
N GLU A 109 15.62 -22.25 10.29
CA GLU A 109 15.23 -23.37 11.15
C GLU A 109 13.75 -23.73 10.97
N ASN A 110 12.87 -22.73 10.90
CA ASN A 110 11.43 -22.89 10.67
C ASN A 110 11.14 -23.48 9.28
N PHE A 111 11.73 -22.90 8.23
CA PHE A 111 11.62 -23.37 6.84
C PHE A 111 12.07 -24.82 6.72
N THR A 112 13.29 -25.12 7.21
CA THR A 112 13.84 -26.49 7.18
C THR A 112 12.93 -27.48 7.92
N SER A 113 12.37 -27.07 9.05
CA SER A 113 11.45 -27.92 9.84
C SER A 113 10.14 -28.20 9.10
N LYS A 114 9.55 -27.20 8.44
CA LYS A 114 8.36 -27.36 7.58
C LYS A 114 8.66 -28.29 6.40
N SER A 115 9.79 -28.10 5.69
CA SER A 115 10.16 -28.92 4.53
C SER A 115 10.39 -30.40 4.90
N ILE A 116 10.99 -30.69 6.06
CA ILE A 116 11.18 -32.06 6.56
C ILE A 116 9.82 -32.70 6.91
N GLY A 117 8.87 -31.92 7.45
CA GLY A 117 7.52 -32.38 7.77
C GLY A 117 6.65 -32.70 6.54
N GLN A 118 6.86 -32.01 5.42
CA GLN A 118 6.08 -32.16 4.18
C GLN A 118 6.58 -33.24 3.21
N GLN A 119 7.72 -33.91 3.50
CA GLN A 119 8.26 -35.01 2.68
C GLN A 119 7.34 -36.25 2.52
N SER A 120 6.12 -36.24 3.08
CA SER A 120 5.18 -37.36 3.07
C SER A 120 3.90 -37.15 2.24
N SER A 121 3.74 -36.04 1.51
CA SER A 121 2.50 -35.71 0.79
C SER A 121 2.76 -35.38 -0.67
N THR A 122 2.46 -36.31 -1.59
CA THR A 122 2.32 -35.99 -3.02
C THR A 122 1.04 -35.17 -3.22
N ILE A 123 1.16 -33.85 -3.18
CA ILE A 123 0.13 -32.91 -3.66
C ILE A 123 0.51 -32.52 -5.09
N GLN A 124 -0.49 -32.43 -5.97
CA GLN A 124 -0.32 -31.93 -7.33
C GLN A 124 0.32 -30.54 -7.27
N THR A 125 1.47 -30.37 -7.91
CA THR A 125 2.13 -29.07 -8.09
C THR A 125 1.25 -28.22 -9.00
N GLU A 126 0.30 -27.48 -8.42
CA GLU A 126 -0.11 -26.23 -9.05
C GLU A 126 1.14 -25.35 -9.15
N THR A 127 1.27 -24.65 -10.27
CA THR A 127 2.42 -23.77 -10.49
C THR A 127 2.19 -22.54 -9.63
N THR A 128 3.05 -22.34 -8.62
CA THR A 128 3.14 -21.09 -7.86
C THR A 128 3.42 -19.96 -8.83
N ASN A 129 2.63 -18.88 -8.76
CA ASN A 129 2.93 -17.66 -9.50
C ASN A 129 3.83 -16.77 -8.64
N THR A 130 5.07 -16.55 -9.06
CA THR A 130 6.01 -15.68 -8.35
C THR A 130 5.89 -14.25 -8.87
N VAL A 131 5.63 -13.29 -7.99
CA VAL A 131 5.59 -11.85 -8.27
C VAL A 131 6.82 -11.20 -7.66
N ASN A 132 7.70 -10.66 -8.48
CA ASN A 132 8.92 -10.00 -8.01
C ASN A 132 8.59 -8.57 -7.59
N VAL A 133 8.72 -8.25 -6.30
CA VAL A 133 8.34 -6.95 -5.75
C VAL A 133 9.53 -5.99 -5.71
N TRP A 134 9.30 -4.76 -6.17
CA TRP A 134 10.19 -3.62 -5.97
C TRP A 134 9.66 -2.74 -4.84
N ILE A 135 10.36 -2.73 -3.72
CA ILE A 135 10.10 -1.82 -2.60
C ILE A 135 10.75 -0.45 -2.85
N VAL A 136 9.98 0.62 -2.71
CA VAL A 136 10.47 2.00 -2.71
C VAL A 136 10.03 2.69 -1.42
N ALA A 137 10.95 3.34 -0.71
CA ALA A 137 10.63 4.06 0.51
C ALA A 137 11.11 5.53 0.48
N ASP A 138 10.27 6.42 0.98
CA ASP A 138 10.60 7.85 1.16
C ASP A 138 11.55 8.09 2.34
N GLU A 139 11.90 9.35 2.57
CA GLU A 139 12.77 9.86 3.61
C GLU A 139 12.14 9.80 5.01
N GLU A 140 10.84 9.98 5.16
CA GLU A 140 10.10 9.88 6.42
C GLU A 140 10.11 8.45 6.94
N TYR A 141 9.75 7.48 6.09
CA TYR A 141 9.74 6.06 6.41
C TYR A 141 11.15 5.59 6.78
N ARG A 142 12.14 5.96 5.95
CA ARG A 142 13.55 5.65 6.23
C ARG A 142 14.06 6.35 7.49
N SER A 143 13.60 7.57 7.78
CA SER A 143 13.97 8.26 9.03
C SER A 143 13.34 7.61 10.26
N HIS A 144 12.15 7.03 10.14
CA HIS A 144 11.47 6.36 11.25
C HIS A 144 12.17 5.06 11.62
N PHE A 145 12.39 4.17 10.65
CA PHE A 145 13.01 2.86 10.88
C PHE A 145 14.54 2.88 10.87
N GLY A 146 15.17 3.95 10.39
CA GLY A 146 16.62 4.09 10.40
C GLY A 146 17.30 3.07 9.49
N SER A 147 18.29 2.33 10.00
CA SER A 147 18.98 1.30 9.21
C SER A 147 18.11 0.12 8.84
N ASP A 148 16.97 -0.06 9.51
CA ASP A 148 16.18 -1.29 9.45
C ASP A 148 14.97 -1.16 8.52
N TRP A 149 14.84 -0.02 7.81
CA TRP A 149 13.69 0.26 6.93
C TRP A 149 13.46 -0.80 5.85
N GLN A 150 14.53 -1.37 5.27
CA GLN A 150 14.40 -2.43 4.26
C GLN A 150 13.81 -3.68 4.87
N THR A 151 14.20 -4.01 6.10
CA THR A 151 13.66 -5.17 6.81
C THR A 151 12.22 -4.93 7.23
N ALA A 152 11.89 -3.74 7.75
CA ALA A 152 10.51 -3.41 8.09
C ALA A 152 9.57 -3.48 6.87
N ALA A 153 9.98 -2.92 5.74
CA ALA A 153 9.19 -2.97 4.51
C ALA A 153 9.12 -4.39 3.92
N HIS A 154 10.21 -5.15 3.95
CA HIS A 154 10.22 -6.57 3.58
C HIS A 154 9.22 -7.37 4.41
N ASP A 155 9.29 -7.23 5.74
CA ASP A 155 8.43 -7.99 6.65
C ASP A 155 6.94 -7.65 6.45
N ALA A 156 6.63 -6.42 6.03
CA ALA A 156 5.28 -6.03 5.64
C ALA A 156 4.82 -6.74 4.35
N ILE A 157 5.71 -6.92 3.36
CA ILE A 157 5.40 -7.69 2.14
C ILE A 157 5.23 -9.17 2.45
N GLU A 158 6.12 -9.79 3.21
CA GLU A 158 6.02 -11.22 3.56
C GLU A 158 4.74 -11.50 4.36
N GLY A 159 4.39 -10.61 5.31
CA GLY A 159 3.12 -10.74 6.04
C GLY A 159 1.90 -10.57 5.14
N ALA A 160 1.96 -9.70 4.13
CA ALA A 160 0.88 -9.55 3.15
C ALA A 160 0.76 -10.77 2.22
N ASP A 161 1.90 -11.38 1.87
CA ASP A 161 1.99 -12.51 0.95
C ASP A 161 1.41 -13.80 1.53
N ASP A 162 1.48 -13.99 2.85
CA ASP A 162 1.07 -15.22 3.54
C ASP A 162 -0.30 -15.75 3.05
N ALA A 163 -1.32 -14.89 2.99
CA ALA A 163 -2.65 -15.26 2.52
C ALA A 163 -2.69 -15.52 1.00
N PHE A 164 -1.97 -14.72 0.19
CA PHE A 164 -1.86 -14.93 -1.26
C PHE A 164 -1.24 -16.28 -1.58
N TYR A 165 -0.21 -16.67 -0.82
CA TYR A 165 0.47 -17.95 -1.00
C TYR A 165 -0.42 -19.12 -0.59
N ILE A 166 -0.99 -19.06 0.61
CA ILE A 166 -1.79 -20.16 1.18
C ILE A 166 -3.05 -20.42 0.36
N ASP A 167 -3.76 -19.37 -0.05
CA ASP A 167 -5.08 -19.49 -0.67
C ASP A 167 -5.03 -19.50 -2.21
N HIS A 168 -4.03 -18.85 -2.82
CA HIS A 168 -3.99 -18.63 -4.27
C HIS A 168 -2.73 -19.16 -4.98
N ASN A 169 -1.77 -19.72 -4.24
CA ASN A 169 -0.44 -20.11 -4.73
C ASN A 169 0.25 -18.95 -5.49
N ILE A 170 0.12 -17.73 -4.99
CA ILE A 170 0.82 -16.53 -5.47
C ILE A 170 1.89 -16.21 -4.41
N ASN A 171 3.13 -15.98 -4.83
CA ASN A 171 4.26 -15.75 -3.92
C ASN A 171 4.93 -14.43 -4.25
N PHE A 172 4.96 -13.51 -3.31
CA PHE A 172 5.64 -12.22 -3.46
C PHE A 172 7.10 -12.38 -3.03
N VAL A 173 8.03 -12.12 -3.94
CA VAL A 173 9.47 -12.19 -3.66
C VAL A 173 10.04 -10.80 -3.81
N VAL A 174 10.57 -10.21 -2.73
CA VAL A 174 11.18 -8.87 -2.81
C VAL A 174 12.51 -8.91 -3.56
N GLY A 175 12.50 -8.55 -4.85
CA GLY A 175 13.70 -8.60 -5.70
C GLY A 175 14.52 -7.32 -5.69
N LYS A 176 13.97 -6.19 -5.24
CA LYS A 176 14.64 -4.89 -5.32
C LYS A 176 14.18 -3.87 -4.28
N TYR A 177 15.13 -3.05 -3.83
CA TYR A 177 14.89 -1.89 -2.98
C TYR A 177 15.37 -0.61 -3.65
N SER A 178 14.65 0.50 -3.49
CA SER A 178 15.12 1.84 -3.85
C SER A 178 14.59 2.88 -2.87
N THR A 179 15.15 4.08 -2.96
CA THR A 179 14.72 5.23 -2.16
C THR A 179 14.12 6.27 -3.09
N TRP A 180 13.12 6.97 -2.60
CA TRP A 180 12.58 8.18 -3.21
C TRP A 180 12.69 9.33 -2.19
N ASP A 181 12.66 10.57 -2.69
CA ASP A 181 12.67 11.80 -1.91
C ASP A 181 11.33 12.47 -2.21
N SER A 182 10.36 12.33 -1.30
CA SER A 182 8.98 12.69 -1.55
C SER A 182 8.75 14.20 -1.51
N THR A 183 7.68 14.67 -2.13
CA THR A 183 7.30 16.08 -2.01
C THR A 183 6.66 16.32 -0.65
N ASP A 184 7.43 16.92 0.29
CA ASP A 184 7.03 17.29 1.68
C ASP A 184 5.63 17.93 1.84
N SER A 185 5.16 18.63 0.80
CA SER A 185 3.92 19.41 0.84
C SER A 185 2.71 18.74 0.19
N GLU A 186 2.90 17.55 -0.37
CA GLU A 186 1.85 16.78 -1.04
C GLU A 186 1.27 15.75 -0.06
N ASP A 187 -0.03 15.81 0.19
CA ASP A 187 -0.71 14.84 1.04
C ASP A 187 -1.59 13.88 0.24
N ASN A 188 -1.79 14.10 -1.06
CA ASN A 188 -2.59 13.21 -1.89
C ASN A 188 -1.83 11.92 -2.23
N THR A 189 -2.31 10.78 -1.74
CA THR A 189 -1.65 9.47 -1.95
C THR A 189 -1.50 9.12 -3.44
N SER A 190 -2.47 9.48 -4.29
CA SER A 190 -2.40 9.17 -5.73
C SER A 190 -1.29 9.98 -6.43
N LEU A 191 -1.14 11.27 -6.07
CA LEU A 191 -0.05 12.10 -6.58
C LEU A 191 1.32 11.64 -6.09
N LEU A 192 1.41 11.20 -4.82
CA LEU A 192 2.63 10.62 -4.25
C LEU A 192 3.01 9.30 -4.93
N LEU A 193 2.03 8.44 -5.24
CA LEU A 193 2.29 7.19 -5.98
C LEU A 193 2.81 7.49 -7.40
N ASP A 194 2.16 8.41 -8.12
CA ASP A 194 2.63 8.85 -9.45
C ASP A 194 4.05 9.42 -9.42
N GLU A 195 4.40 10.18 -8.38
CA GLU A 195 5.73 10.73 -8.16
C GLU A 195 6.75 9.60 -7.90
N ALA A 196 6.45 8.69 -6.97
CA ALA A 196 7.30 7.54 -6.65
C ALA A 196 7.56 6.64 -7.88
N GLU A 197 6.53 6.38 -8.69
CA GLU A 197 6.66 5.62 -9.94
C GLU A 197 7.57 6.32 -10.96
N LEU A 198 7.47 7.64 -11.08
CA LEU A 198 8.31 8.44 -11.98
C LEU A 198 9.77 8.45 -11.51
N GLU A 199 10.01 8.73 -10.22
CA GLU A 199 11.34 8.95 -9.67
C GLU A 199 12.12 7.65 -9.42
N SER A 200 11.44 6.57 -9.06
CA SER A 200 12.03 5.23 -9.03
C SER A 200 12.44 4.73 -10.42
N GLY A 201 11.79 5.27 -11.47
CA GLY A 201 11.94 4.85 -12.85
C GLY A 201 11.04 3.67 -13.23
N TRP A 202 10.08 3.30 -12.37
CA TRP A 202 9.08 2.25 -12.61
C TRP A 202 8.43 2.36 -13.99
N THR A 203 7.89 3.55 -14.30
CA THR A 203 7.22 3.84 -15.59
C THR A 203 8.12 3.73 -16.82
N SER A 204 9.44 3.76 -16.63
CA SER A 204 10.42 3.70 -17.71
C SER A 204 11.00 2.31 -17.93
N ASN A 205 11.24 1.57 -16.84
CA ASN A 205 11.81 0.23 -16.82
C ASN A 205 11.64 -0.38 -15.43
N GLN A 206 10.74 -1.36 -15.33
CA GLN A 206 10.45 -2.11 -14.10
C GLN A 206 11.62 -3.02 -13.66
N GLN A 207 12.66 -3.17 -14.49
CA GLN A 207 13.90 -3.89 -14.14
C GLN A 207 13.69 -5.37 -13.77
N GLY A 208 12.67 -5.99 -14.37
CA GLY A 208 12.32 -7.39 -14.14
C GLY A 208 11.53 -7.61 -12.84
N MET A 209 11.05 -6.54 -12.22
CA MET A 209 10.09 -6.58 -11.13
C MET A 209 8.68 -6.48 -11.72
N ASP A 210 7.73 -7.11 -11.04
CA ASP A 210 6.35 -7.26 -11.48
C ASP A 210 5.42 -6.29 -10.74
N MET A 211 5.72 -5.98 -9.47
CA MET A 211 4.93 -5.07 -8.62
C MET A 211 5.80 -3.98 -7.98
N LEU A 212 5.30 -2.75 -7.92
CA LEU A 212 5.88 -1.64 -7.15
C LEU A 212 5.13 -1.45 -5.84
N ALA A 213 5.83 -1.60 -4.72
CA ALA A 213 5.32 -1.36 -3.39
C ALA A 213 5.98 -0.11 -2.80
N VAL A 214 5.22 0.96 -2.61
CA VAL A 214 5.71 2.25 -2.13
C VAL A 214 5.35 2.45 -0.65
N PHE A 215 6.35 2.79 0.16
CA PHE A 215 6.21 3.01 1.60
C PHE A 215 6.53 4.46 1.95
N THR A 216 5.60 5.11 2.62
CA THR A 216 5.77 6.48 3.14
C THR A 216 5.49 6.54 4.63
N ASN A 217 6.08 7.51 5.35
CA ASN A 217 5.59 7.92 6.67
C ASN A 217 5.30 9.42 6.73
N GLN A 218 5.07 10.03 5.56
CA GLN A 218 4.53 11.36 5.39
C GLN A 218 3.06 11.40 5.80
N ASP A 219 2.56 12.60 6.09
CA ASP A 219 1.13 12.82 6.27
C ASP A 219 0.41 12.70 4.93
N THR A 220 -0.64 11.88 4.88
CA THR A 220 -1.38 11.59 3.66
C THR A 220 -2.90 11.71 3.87
N ASP A 221 -3.64 11.87 2.78
CA ASP A 221 -5.11 11.99 2.76
C ASP A 221 -5.84 10.64 2.90
N HIS A 222 -5.14 9.52 2.67
CA HIS A 222 -5.59 8.13 2.86
C HIS A 222 -4.49 7.27 3.48
N ARG A 223 -4.83 6.09 3.99
CA ARG A 223 -3.83 5.14 4.52
C ARG A 223 -2.98 4.53 3.41
N GLY A 224 -3.56 4.32 2.24
CA GLY A 224 -2.88 3.80 1.07
C GLY A 224 -3.63 4.18 -0.20
N VAL A 225 -3.11 3.75 -1.33
CA VAL A 225 -3.78 3.79 -2.63
C VAL A 225 -3.14 2.74 -3.53
N SER A 226 -3.92 2.21 -4.45
CA SER A 226 -3.46 1.23 -5.42
C SER A 226 -4.03 1.49 -6.80
N GLU A 227 -3.27 1.13 -7.84
CA GLU A 227 -3.77 1.07 -9.21
C GLU A 227 -4.71 -0.13 -9.37
N ARG A 228 -5.86 0.05 -10.03
CA ARG A 228 -6.89 -1.00 -10.17
C ARG A 228 -7.51 -1.15 -11.58
N PRO A 229 -7.24 -2.26 -12.29
CA PRO A 229 -6.04 -3.08 -12.13
C PRO A 229 -4.80 -2.26 -12.49
N GLY A 230 -3.67 -2.63 -11.90
CA GLY A 230 -2.37 -2.06 -12.20
C GLY A 230 -1.31 -2.78 -11.39
N ASP A 231 -0.11 -2.21 -11.36
CA ASP A 231 1.09 -2.93 -10.92
C ASP A 231 1.81 -2.19 -9.79
N ALA A 232 1.19 -1.14 -9.25
CA ALA A 232 1.76 -0.28 -8.24
C ALA A 232 0.76 0.08 -7.14
N TRP A 233 1.28 0.25 -5.93
CA TRP A 233 0.53 0.77 -4.79
C TRP A 233 1.44 1.51 -3.82
N LEU A 234 0.83 2.34 -2.99
CA LEU A 234 1.47 3.12 -1.93
C LEU A 234 0.73 2.89 -0.61
N MET A 235 1.48 2.77 0.47
CA MET A 235 0.95 2.80 1.83
C MET A 235 1.69 3.81 2.70
N LYS A 236 0.95 4.46 3.59
CA LYS A 236 1.48 5.14 4.76
C LYS A 236 1.75 4.10 5.84
N HIS A 237 2.88 4.23 6.53
CA HIS A 237 3.17 3.48 7.75
C HIS A 237 2.13 3.78 8.84
N GLN A 238 1.65 2.71 9.45
CA GLN A 238 0.70 2.71 10.55
C GLN A 238 1.47 2.65 11.88
N ILE A 239 0.81 2.88 13.01
CA ILE A 239 1.49 2.90 14.33
C ILE A 239 2.18 1.59 14.76
N SER A 240 1.97 0.51 14.00
CA SER A 240 2.56 -0.81 14.27
C SER A 240 2.81 -1.58 12.99
N ALA A 241 3.95 -2.25 12.89
CA ALA A 241 4.24 -3.21 11.83
C ALA A 241 3.15 -4.29 11.62
N SER A 242 2.39 -4.67 12.65
CA SER A 242 1.26 -5.61 12.51
C SER A 242 0.09 -5.06 11.68
N TRP A 243 -0.03 -3.74 11.56
CA TRP A 243 -1.04 -3.11 10.72
C TRP A 243 -0.51 -2.82 9.32
N ASP A 244 0.81 -2.66 9.18
CA ASP A 244 1.43 -2.39 7.88
C ASP A 244 1.19 -3.53 6.89
N TRP A 245 1.39 -4.78 7.30
CA TRP A 245 1.21 -5.91 6.41
C TRP A 245 -0.25 -6.14 6.00
N HIS A 246 -1.20 -5.86 6.91
CA HIS A 246 -2.64 -5.91 6.58
C HIS A 246 -2.99 -4.88 5.50
N LEU A 247 -2.50 -3.65 5.65
CA LEU A 247 -2.70 -2.61 4.65
C LEU A 247 -2.01 -2.96 3.34
N ALA A 248 -0.78 -3.48 3.37
CA ALA A 248 -0.09 -3.97 2.17
C ALA A 248 -0.89 -5.08 1.46
N GLN A 249 -1.50 -6.03 2.21
CA GLN A 249 -2.36 -7.06 1.64
C GLN A 249 -3.60 -6.46 0.97
N HIS A 250 -4.24 -5.48 1.62
CA HIS A 250 -5.36 -4.74 1.08
C HIS A 250 -4.99 -4.05 -0.26
N GLU A 251 -3.92 -3.26 -0.27
CA GLU A 251 -3.50 -2.52 -1.47
C GLU A 251 -3.02 -3.45 -2.60
N ALA A 252 -2.30 -4.54 -2.27
CA ALA A 252 -1.88 -5.54 -3.25
C ALA A 252 -3.09 -6.27 -3.87
N SER A 253 -4.18 -6.45 -3.12
CA SER A 253 -5.42 -7.07 -3.63
C SER A 253 -6.05 -6.24 -4.77
N HIS A 254 -5.89 -4.92 -4.76
CA HIS A 254 -6.39 -4.05 -5.83
C HIS A 254 -5.66 -4.25 -7.15
N ASN A 255 -4.37 -4.61 -7.14
CA ASN A 255 -3.65 -4.99 -8.35
C ASN A 255 -4.24 -6.26 -9.01
N TYR A 256 -4.86 -7.14 -8.22
CA TYR A 256 -5.66 -8.28 -8.70
C TYR A 256 -7.13 -7.93 -8.99
N ASN A 257 -7.45 -6.64 -9.07
CA ASN A 257 -8.76 -6.08 -9.40
C ASN A 257 -9.85 -6.23 -8.32
N CYS A 258 -9.50 -6.60 -7.08
CA CYS A 258 -10.47 -6.61 -5.97
C CYS A 258 -10.99 -5.19 -5.70
N PRO A 259 -12.31 -4.95 -5.66
CA PRO A 259 -12.85 -3.67 -5.22
C PRO A 259 -12.87 -3.56 -3.71
N ASP A 260 -12.85 -2.33 -3.21
CA ASP A 260 -13.32 -2.07 -1.86
C ASP A 260 -14.79 -2.43 -1.69
N HIS A 261 -15.10 -2.89 -0.48
CA HIS A 261 -16.47 -2.96 0.01
C HIS A 261 -16.92 -1.66 0.69
N GLY A 262 -16.03 -0.67 0.76
CA GLY A 262 -16.19 0.54 1.55
C GLY A 262 -16.10 0.26 3.05
N TYR A 263 -16.65 1.18 3.85
CA TYR A 263 -16.48 1.13 5.30
C TYR A 263 -17.17 -0.06 5.99
N PHE A 264 -18.35 -0.44 5.50
CA PHE A 264 -19.10 -1.59 6.00
C PHE A 264 -19.37 -2.56 4.87
N GLY A 265 -19.14 -3.85 5.13
CA GLY A 265 -19.20 -4.88 4.10
C GLY A 265 -19.13 -6.29 4.69
N PRO A 266 -18.84 -7.31 3.87
CA PRO A 266 -18.50 -8.64 4.37
C PRO A 266 -17.25 -8.58 5.26
N ILE A 267 -17.09 -9.58 6.13
CA ILE A 267 -15.82 -9.81 6.83
C ILE A 267 -14.79 -10.19 5.77
N CYS A 268 -13.84 -9.29 5.54
CA CYS A 268 -12.92 -9.29 4.41
C CYS A 268 -11.84 -8.24 4.67
N ILE A 269 -10.59 -8.52 4.28
CA ILE A 269 -9.50 -7.53 4.25
C ILE A 269 -9.86 -6.29 3.39
N MET A 270 -10.69 -6.45 2.35
CA MET A 270 -11.18 -5.36 1.48
C MET A 270 -12.31 -4.50 2.08
N THR A 271 -12.61 -4.66 3.38
CA THR A 271 -13.63 -3.88 4.08
C THR A 271 -12.96 -3.06 5.18
N TYR A 272 -13.05 -1.72 5.14
CA TYR A 272 -12.20 -0.87 5.99
C TYR A 272 -12.30 -1.14 7.49
N VAL A 273 -13.51 -1.42 8.02
CA VAL A 273 -13.68 -1.70 9.45
C VAL A 273 -13.02 -3.02 9.91
N ASN A 274 -12.69 -3.92 8.99
CA ASN A 274 -12.05 -5.20 9.29
C ASN A 274 -10.58 -5.23 8.84
N MET A 275 -10.14 -4.28 8.01
CA MET A 275 -8.85 -4.30 7.33
C MET A 275 -7.67 -4.55 8.28
N MET A 276 -7.69 -4.01 9.50
CA MET A 276 -6.57 -4.12 10.44
C MET A 276 -6.60 -5.37 11.32
N ASP A 277 -7.66 -6.19 11.22
CA ASP A 277 -7.92 -7.33 12.10
C ASP A 277 -8.26 -8.64 11.34
N GLU A 278 -8.36 -8.58 10.01
CA GLU A 278 -8.80 -9.69 9.17
C GLU A 278 -7.80 -9.96 8.04
N GLU A 279 -7.43 -11.22 7.87
CA GLU A 279 -6.42 -11.67 6.91
C GLU A 279 -7.08 -12.33 5.68
N ASN A 280 -8.37 -12.68 5.77
CA ASN A 280 -9.06 -13.42 4.73
C ASN A 280 -9.82 -12.50 3.76
N TRP A 281 -9.93 -12.94 2.51
CA TRP A 281 -10.87 -12.38 1.55
C TRP A 281 -12.27 -12.97 1.71
N CYS A 282 -13.29 -12.22 1.28
CA CYS A 282 -14.60 -12.80 1.07
C CYS A 282 -14.61 -13.58 -0.25
N VAL A 283 -15.60 -14.48 -0.41
CA VAL A 283 -15.77 -15.30 -1.62
C VAL A 283 -15.69 -14.52 -2.94
N ASP A 284 -16.21 -13.29 -2.99
CA ASP A 284 -16.19 -12.49 -4.22
C ASP A 284 -14.77 -11.94 -4.51
N CYS A 285 -14.01 -11.60 -3.48
CA CYS A 285 -12.61 -11.18 -3.60
C CYS A 285 -11.70 -12.37 -3.93
N ASP A 286 -11.87 -13.52 -3.25
CA ASP A 286 -11.16 -14.77 -3.60
C ASP A 286 -11.33 -15.11 -5.09
N GLN A 287 -12.58 -15.09 -5.57
CA GLN A 287 -12.88 -15.39 -6.95
C GLN A 287 -12.28 -14.36 -7.91
N THR A 288 -12.15 -13.10 -7.48
CA THR A 288 -11.54 -12.02 -8.25
C THR A 288 -10.03 -12.22 -8.37
N ILE A 289 -9.34 -12.54 -7.27
CA ILE A 289 -7.91 -12.88 -7.28
C ILE A 289 -7.67 -14.09 -8.17
N GLU A 290 -8.43 -15.17 -7.99
CA GLU A 290 -8.29 -16.38 -8.82
C GLU A 290 -8.50 -16.11 -10.32
N THR A 291 -9.43 -15.21 -10.66
CA THR A 291 -9.67 -14.82 -12.06
C THR A 291 -8.48 -14.06 -12.65
N ASN A 292 -7.78 -13.27 -11.82
CA ASN A 292 -6.66 -12.43 -12.22
C ASN A 292 -5.30 -12.96 -11.73
N ARG A 293 -5.21 -14.23 -11.29
CA ARG A 293 -4.02 -14.79 -10.63
C ARG A 293 -2.73 -14.77 -11.46
N ASN A 294 -2.84 -14.59 -12.78
CA ASN A 294 -1.71 -14.48 -13.72
C ASN A 294 -1.64 -13.07 -14.33
N HIS A 295 -2.06 -12.05 -13.57
CA HIS A 295 -1.95 -10.65 -13.96
C HIS A 295 -0.48 -10.25 -14.16
N PHE A 296 0.39 -10.71 -13.26
CA PHE A 296 1.84 -10.67 -13.34
C PHE A 296 2.39 -11.89 -14.10
#